data_AF-A0A1F4YNY4-F1
#
_entry.id   AF-A0A1F4YNY4-F1
#
_cell.length_a   1.000
_cell.length_b   1.000
_cell.length_c   1.000
_cell.angle_alpha   90.00
_cell.angle_beta   90.00
_cell.angle_gamma   90.00
#
_symmetry.space_group_name_H-M   'P 1'
#
loop_
_entity.id
_entity.type
_entity.pdbx_description
1 polymer ?
#
loop_
_entity_poly.entity_id
_entity_poly.type
_entity_poly.pdbx_seq_one_letter_code
_entity_poly.pdbx_strand_id
1 'polypeptide(L)'
;MNVTVTIPIKAQILSGGFEVHAASDGASWSKAQLGEYSGKSGVYVLQANGKILYVGKTTIGDYGNFGERLRRHFHEKASQNSRVHKLLVSQTTPIRAYLLDLEDLDMLIDHGSASLTRERKALVMEQLLIGIYEPEGNAE
;
A
#
# COMPACT_ATOMS: atom_id res chain seq x y z
N MET A 1 -10.51 16.67 -20.92
CA MET A 1 -10.15 15.27 -20.61
C MET A 1 -10.74 14.97 -19.25
N ASN A 2 -11.58 13.93 -19.15
CA ASN A 2 -12.22 13.54 -17.90
C ASN A 2 -11.69 12.17 -17.48
N VAL A 3 -11.36 12.02 -16.20
CA VAL A 3 -10.97 10.74 -15.58
C VAL A 3 -11.93 10.50 -14.43
N THR A 4 -12.58 9.35 -14.43
CA THR A 4 -13.48 8.92 -13.36
C THR A 4 -12.74 7.89 -12.51
N VAL A 5 -12.69 8.13 -11.20
CA VAL A 5 -12.03 7.23 -10.26
C VAL A 5 -13.03 6.74 -9.21
N THR A 6 -13.17 5.42 -9.12
CA THR A 6 -13.95 4.77 -8.05
C THR A 6 -13.01 4.50 -6.88
N ILE A 7 -13.22 5.21 -5.77
CA ILE A 7 -12.35 5.14 -4.60
C ILE A 7 -12.96 4.14 -3.61
N PRO A 8 -12.20 3.13 -3.13
CA PRO A 8 -12.69 2.24 -2.08
C PRO A 8 -13.06 3.03 -0.83
N ILE A 9 -14.24 2.75 -0.29
CA ILE A 9 -14.71 3.44 0.93
C ILE A 9 -13.89 2.96 2.14
N LYS A 10 -13.72 3.83 3.13
CA LYS A 10 -12.93 3.54 4.33
C LYS A 10 -13.35 2.23 5.01
N ALA A 11 -14.65 1.95 5.08
CA ALA A 11 -15.15 0.71 5.66
C ALA A 11 -14.59 -0.54 4.96
N GLN A 12 -14.55 -0.56 3.62
CA GLN A 12 -13.99 -1.67 2.84
C GLN A 12 -12.50 -1.83 3.09
N ILE A 13 -11.75 -0.72 3.15
CA ILE A 13 -10.31 -0.72 3.43
C ILE A 13 -10.03 -1.31 4.82
N LEU A 14 -10.79 -0.89 5.83
CA LEU A 14 -10.58 -1.31 7.22
C LEU A 14 -11.05 -2.74 7.50
N SER A 15 -12.14 -3.19 6.86
CA SER A 15 -12.61 -4.57 6.98
C SER A 15 -11.83 -5.56 6.11
N GLY A 16 -11.22 -5.06 5.04
CA GLY A 16 -10.45 -5.85 4.09
C GLY A 16 -8.99 -6.07 4.48
N GLY A 17 -8.21 -6.53 3.51
CA GLY A 17 -6.79 -6.80 3.65
C GLY A 17 -6.47 -7.99 4.55
N PHE A 18 -5.18 -8.25 4.74
CA PHE A 18 -4.68 -9.35 5.57
C PHE A 18 -3.56 -8.85 6.48
N GLU A 19 -3.34 -9.60 7.56
CA GLU A 19 -2.34 -9.26 8.56
C GLU A 19 -0.92 -9.36 7.98
N VAL A 20 -0.10 -8.35 8.27
CA VAL A 20 1.31 -8.29 7.88
C VAL A 20 2.14 -8.03 9.12
N HIS A 21 3.05 -8.94 9.40
CA HIS A 21 3.91 -8.88 10.58
C HIS A 21 5.24 -8.20 10.25
N ALA A 22 5.64 -7.27 11.13
CA ALA A 22 6.99 -6.73 11.12
C ALA A 22 7.99 -7.79 11.59
N ALA A 23 9.17 -7.80 10.97
CA ALA A 23 10.30 -8.58 11.43
C ALA A 23 11.21 -7.69 12.26
N SER A 24 11.30 -7.98 13.56
CA SER A 24 12.27 -7.38 14.49
C SER A 24 13.71 -7.78 14.15
N ASP A 25 14.71 -7.14 14.77
CA ASP A 25 16.12 -7.50 14.60
C ASP A 25 16.37 -9.01 14.72
N GLY A 26 17.15 -9.54 13.77
CA GLY A 26 17.44 -10.97 13.61
C GLY A 26 16.30 -11.83 13.03
N ALA A 27 15.07 -11.35 12.95
CA ALA A 27 13.94 -12.08 12.36
C ALA A 27 13.88 -11.91 10.83
N SER A 28 13.43 -12.95 10.13
CA SER A 28 13.26 -12.91 8.67
C SER A 28 11.85 -12.48 8.29
N TRP A 29 11.73 -11.42 7.49
CA TRP A 29 10.48 -11.06 6.85
C TRP A 29 10.20 -11.97 5.64
N SER A 30 9.01 -12.54 5.56
CA SER A 30 8.61 -13.44 4.47
C SER A 30 7.54 -12.82 3.58
N LYS A 31 7.79 -12.78 2.26
CA LYS A 31 6.79 -12.34 1.27
C LYS A 31 5.60 -13.30 1.16
N ALA A 32 5.73 -14.54 1.66
CA ALA A 32 4.67 -15.54 1.60
C ALA A 32 3.41 -15.10 2.36
N GLN A 33 3.54 -14.22 3.37
CA GLN A 33 2.39 -13.64 4.07
C GLN A 33 1.49 -12.79 3.17
N LEU A 34 1.97 -12.40 1.99
CA LEU A 34 1.17 -11.65 1.00
C LEU A 34 0.41 -12.57 0.03
N GLY A 35 0.58 -13.89 0.12
CA GLY A 35 -0.05 -14.84 -0.78
C GLY A 35 0.19 -14.53 -2.27
N GLU A 36 -0.89 -14.53 -3.05
CA GLU A 36 -0.86 -14.24 -4.48
C GLU A 36 -0.40 -12.82 -4.83
N TYR A 37 -0.53 -11.87 -3.89
CA TYR A 37 -0.10 -10.49 -4.10
C TYR A 37 1.41 -10.31 -3.98
N SER A 38 2.15 -11.31 -3.50
CA SER A 38 3.59 -11.19 -3.24
C SER A 38 4.42 -10.78 -4.47
N GLY A 39 4.00 -11.19 -5.66
CA GLY A 39 4.62 -10.84 -6.95
C GLY A 39 3.92 -9.71 -7.71
N LYS A 40 2.81 -9.17 -7.18
CA LYS A 40 2.02 -8.12 -7.85
C LYS A 40 2.51 -6.72 -7.50
N SER A 41 2.07 -5.74 -8.27
CA SER A 41 2.33 -4.31 -8.08
C SER A 41 1.01 -3.56 -8.06
N GLY A 42 1.00 -2.33 -7.54
CA GLY A 42 -0.19 -1.50 -7.41
C GLY A 42 -0.14 -0.59 -6.18
N VAL A 43 -1.27 -0.38 -5.54
CA VAL A 43 -1.42 0.49 -4.36
C VAL A 43 -1.66 -0.35 -3.13
N TYR A 44 -1.01 -0.01 -2.01
CA TYR A 44 -1.20 -0.65 -0.72
C TYR A 44 -1.58 0.39 0.33
N VAL A 45 -2.49 -0.01 1.21
CA VAL A 45 -2.93 0.76 2.36
C VAL A 45 -2.60 -0.03 3.62
N LEU A 46 -1.77 0.54 4.49
CA LEU A 46 -1.44 -0.03 5.79
C LEU A 46 -2.38 0.56 6.83
N GLN A 47 -2.99 -0.30 7.61
CA GLN A 47 -3.98 0.11 8.62
C GLN A 47 -3.82 -0.70 9.89
N ALA A 48 -4.15 -0.08 11.02
CA ALA A 48 -4.23 -0.73 12.32
C ALA A 48 -5.25 0.02 13.19
N ASN A 49 -5.92 -0.69 14.10
CA ASN A 49 -6.87 -0.10 15.06
C ASN A 49 -7.92 0.83 14.42
N GLY A 50 -8.48 0.45 13.26
CA GLY A 50 -9.49 1.24 12.55
C GLY A 50 -8.98 2.53 11.91
N LYS A 51 -7.66 2.72 11.83
CA LYS A 51 -7.00 3.88 11.23
C LYS A 51 -6.16 3.47 10.03
N ILE A 52 -6.20 4.28 8.97
CA ILE A 52 -5.26 4.20 7.86
C ILE A 52 -3.98 4.90 8.31
N LEU A 53 -2.87 4.17 8.34
CA LEU A 53 -1.58 4.64 8.82
C LEU A 53 -0.70 5.17 7.69
N TYR A 54 -0.74 4.50 6.54
CA TYR A 54 0.10 4.82 5.40
C TYR A 54 -0.52 4.31 4.11
N VAL A 55 -0.37 5.08 3.04
CA VAL A 55 -0.68 4.68 1.67
C VAL A 55 0.58 4.78 0.86
N GLY A 56 0.85 3.77 0.05
CA GLY A 56 1.91 3.85 -0.93
C GLY A 56 1.61 3.04 -2.18
N LYS A 57 2.41 3.25 -3.21
CA LYS A 57 2.39 2.43 -4.42
C LYS A 57 3.70 1.70 -4.68
N THR A 58 3.61 0.68 -5.53
CA THR A 58 4.74 0.03 -6.15
C THR A 58 4.39 -0.30 -7.59
N THR A 59 5.32 -0.11 -8.50
CA THR A 59 5.15 -0.33 -9.94
C THR A 59 6.36 -1.07 -10.47
N ILE A 60 6.18 -1.83 -11.55
CA ILE A 60 7.29 -2.55 -12.21
C ILE A 60 8.34 -1.52 -12.63
N GLY A 61 9.56 -1.61 -12.07
CA GLY A 61 10.60 -0.57 -12.12
C GLY A 61 11.32 -0.42 -10.77
N ASP A 62 11.76 0.80 -10.44
CA ASP A 62 12.66 1.12 -9.30
C ASP A 62 12.21 0.64 -7.91
N TYR A 63 10.91 0.32 -7.74
CA TYR A 63 10.31 0.01 -6.44
C TYR A 63 9.80 -1.42 -6.28
N GLY A 64 9.75 -2.21 -7.36
CA GLY A 64 9.47 -3.64 -7.33
C GLY A 64 8.00 -4.03 -7.18
N ASN A 65 7.76 -5.21 -6.60
CA ASN A 65 6.44 -5.74 -6.24
C ASN A 65 6.07 -5.43 -4.78
N PHE A 66 4.85 -5.75 -4.37
CA PHE A 66 4.40 -5.59 -2.98
C PHE A 66 5.31 -6.31 -1.99
N GLY A 67 5.84 -7.49 -2.36
CA GLY A 67 6.79 -8.23 -1.55
C GLY A 67 8.03 -7.42 -1.18
N GLU A 68 8.70 -6.87 -2.19
CA GLU A 68 9.91 -6.08 -2.03
C GLU A 68 9.62 -4.76 -1.32
N ARG A 69 8.52 -4.08 -1.67
CA ARG A 69 8.17 -2.78 -1.10
C ARG A 69 7.76 -2.90 0.37
N LEU A 70 6.91 -3.86 0.72
CA LEU A 70 6.50 -4.08 2.10
C LEU A 70 7.66 -4.57 2.95
N ARG A 71 8.58 -5.38 2.41
CA ARG A 71 9.82 -5.70 3.13
C ARG A 71 10.58 -4.44 3.57
N ARG A 72 10.68 -3.42 2.72
CA ARG A 72 11.34 -2.15 3.06
C ARG A 72 10.61 -1.36 4.16
N HIS A 73 9.33 -1.65 4.44
CA HIS A 73 8.61 -1.02 5.54
C HIS A 73 8.64 -1.86 6.82
N PHE A 74 8.59 -3.18 6.69
CA PHE A 74 8.37 -4.11 7.80
C PHE A 74 9.63 -4.81 8.31
N HIS A 75 10.76 -4.72 7.59
CA HIS A 75 12.03 -5.28 8.03
C HIS A 75 12.96 -4.17 8.48
N GLU A 76 13.40 -4.20 9.75
CA GLU A 76 14.16 -3.14 10.40
C GLU A 76 15.37 -2.66 9.57
N LYS A 77 16.31 -3.56 9.25
CA LYS A 77 17.48 -3.24 8.42
C LYS A 77 17.13 -2.70 7.02
N ALA A 78 16.13 -3.30 6.35
CA ALA A 78 15.74 -2.88 5.01
C ALA A 78 15.04 -1.52 5.01
N SER A 79 14.39 -1.18 6.12
CA SER A 79 13.71 0.10 6.29
C SER A 79 14.62 1.27 6.56
N GLN A 80 15.89 1.01 6.88
CA GLN A 80 16.84 2.03 7.31
C GLN A 80 16.28 2.87 8.47
N ASN A 81 15.47 2.26 9.34
CA ASN A 81 14.79 2.90 10.45
C ASN A 81 13.90 4.10 10.03
N SER A 82 13.18 3.93 8.92
CA SER A 82 12.30 4.98 8.36
C SER A 82 11.18 5.37 9.33
N ARG A 83 10.63 6.59 9.16
CA ARG A 83 9.48 7.06 9.94
C ARG A 83 8.29 6.09 9.82
N VAL A 84 8.04 5.57 8.61
CA VAL A 84 6.98 4.59 8.37
C VAL A 84 7.26 3.32 9.18
N HIS A 85 8.48 2.79 9.16
CA HIS A 85 8.82 1.63 9.98
C HIS A 85 8.57 1.87 11.47
N LYS A 86 9.00 3.01 12.01
CA LYS A 86 8.76 3.41 13.41
C LYS A 86 7.27 3.48 13.74
N LEU A 87 6.46 4.06 12.83
CA LEU A 87 5.01 4.12 12.97
C LEU A 87 4.38 2.73 12.97
N LEU A 88 4.87 1.80 12.14
CA LEU A 88 4.36 0.44 12.08
C LEU A 88 4.70 -0.33 13.36
N VAL A 89 5.96 -0.32 13.80
CA VAL A 89 6.37 -1.07 15.00
C VAL A 89 5.82 -0.48 16.31
N SER A 90 5.34 0.77 16.31
CA SER A 90 4.68 1.37 17.48
C SER A 90 3.22 0.95 17.65
N GLN A 91 2.63 0.26 16.67
CA GLN A 91 1.26 -0.20 16.76
C GLN A 91 1.14 -1.37 17.74
N THR A 92 0.14 -1.30 18.63
CA THR A 92 -0.17 -2.37 19.59
C THR A 92 -1.13 -3.41 19.04
N THR A 93 -1.79 -3.12 17.92
CA THR A 93 -2.67 -4.03 17.20
C THR A 93 -2.01 -4.51 15.91
N PRO A 94 -2.37 -5.70 15.41
CA PRO A 94 -1.91 -6.17 14.11
C PRO A 94 -2.08 -5.14 13.00
N ILE A 95 -1.05 -4.98 12.19
CA ILE A 95 -1.12 -4.17 10.98
C ILE A 95 -1.71 -5.04 9.89
N ARG A 96 -2.66 -4.48 9.14
CA ARG A 96 -3.25 -5.11 7.97
C ARG A 96 -2.87 -4.32 6.72
N ALA A 97 -2.62 -5.04 5.63
CA ALA A 97 -2.38 -4.47 4.32
C ALA A 97 -3.60 -4.73 3.41
N TYR A 98 -4.22 -3.66 2.93
CA TYR A 98 -5.21 -3.70 1.86
C TYR A 98 -4.51 -3.40 0.54
N LEU A 99 -4.56 -4.33 -0.42
CA LEU A 99 -3.81 -4.26 -1.66
C LEU A 99 -4.76 -4.15 -2.85
N LEU A 100 -4.47 -3.20 -3.74
CA LEU A 100 -5.09 -3.04 -5.05
C LEU A 100 -4.00 -3.26 -6.09
N ASP A 101 -4.04 -4.37 -6.81
CA ASP A 101 -3.06 -4.61 -7.86
C ASP A 101 -3.35 -3.76 -9.12
N LEU A 102 -2.46 -3.83 -10.12
CA LEU A 102 -2.64 -3.04 -11.35
C LEU A 102 -3.90 -3.42 -12.15
N GLU A 103 -4.41 -4.64 -12.02
CA GLU A 103 -5.65 -5.07 -12.68
C GLU A 103 -6.86 -4.52 -11.94
N ASP A 104 -6.85 -4.52 -10.60
CA ASP A 104 -7.85 -3.82 -9.78
C ASP A 104 -7.95 -2.34 -10.17
N LEU A 105 -6.80 -1.68 -10.32
CA LEU A 105 -6.73 -0.27 -10.70
C LEU A 105 -7.23 0.00 -12.12
N ASP A 106 -7.09 -0.96 -13.04
CA ASP A 106 -7.65 -0.85 -14.39
C ASP A 106 -9.19 -0.82 -14.36
N MET A 107 -9.82 -1.53 -13.41
CA MET A 107 -11.27 -1.52 -13.22
C MET A 107 -11.78 -0.27 -12.48
N LEU A 108 -10.96 0.30 -11.58
CA LEU A 108 -11.36 1.44 -10.74
C LEU A 108 -11.16 2.81 -11.40
N ILE A 109 -10.32 2.91 -12.43
CA ILE A 109 -9.98 4.17 -13.08
C ILE A 109 -10.34 4.12 -14.56
N ASP A 110 -11.42 4.81 -14.90
CA ASP A 110 -11.81 5.08 -16.28
C ASP A 110 -11.20 6.41 -16.74
N HIS A 111 -10.43 6.37 -17.82
CA HIS A 111 -9.74 7.53 -18.40
C HIS A 111 -10.39 8.02 -19.71
N GLY A 112 -11.58 7.51 -20.06
CA GLY A 112 -12.27 7.86 -21.30
C GLY A 112 -11.35 7.69 -22.52
N SER A 113 -11.27 8.72 -23.36
CA SER A 113 -10.45 8.70 -24.58
C SER A 113 -8.94 8.93 -24.34
N ALA A 114 -8.50 9.20 -23.11
CA ALA A 114 -7.09 9.30 -22.79
C ALA A 114 -6.46 7.90 -22.68
N SER A 115 -5.13 7.81 -22.71
CA SER A 115 -4.42 6.56 -22.42
C SER A 115 -3.56 6.77 -21.17
N LEU A 116 -4.02 6.27 -20.02
CA LEU A 116 -3.24 6.26 -18.80
C LEU A 116 -2.58 4.90 -18.63
N THR A 117 -1.26 4.89 -18.46
CA THR A 117 -0.54 3.66 -18.10
C THR A 117 -0.96 3.19 -16.72
N ARG A 118 -0.77 1.90 -16.44
CA ARG A 118 -1.06 1.30 -15.12
C ARG A 118 -0.31 1.99 -13.97
N GLU A 119 0.91 2.44 -14.23
CA GLU A 119 1.72 3.17 -13.25
C GLU A 119 1.14 4.55 -12.94
N ARG A 120 0.57 5.22 -13.95
CA ARG A 120 -0.15 6.49 -13.76
C ARG A 120 -1.46 6.27 -13.02
N LYS A 121 -2.18 5.18 -13.29
CA LYS A 121 -3.37 4.79 -12.52
C LYS A 121 -3.03 4.56 -11.04
N ALA A 122 -1.95 3.82 -10.76
CA ALA A 122 -1.47 3.61 -9.39
C ALA A 122 -1.08 4.92 -8.68
N LEU A 123 -0.42 5.85 -9.40
CA LEU A 123 -0.11 7.18 -8.87
C LEU A 123 -1.40 7.96 -8.55
N VAL A 124 -2.37 8.00 -9.46
CA VAL A 124 -3.64 8.71 -9.25
C VAL A 124 -4.36 8.16 -8.02
N MET A 125 -4.48 6.83 -7.89
CA MET A 125 -5.14 6.21 -6.74
C MET A 125 -4.39 6.46 -5.43
N GLU A 126 -3.06 6.34 -5.41
CA GLU A 126 -2.24 6.66 -4.22
C GLU A 126 -2.49 8.09 -3.76
N GLN A 127 -2.39 9.08 -4.66
CA GLN A 127 -2.55 10.48 -4.30
C GLN A 127 -3.98 10.81 -3.84
N LEU A 128 -5.00 10.20 -4.44
CA LEU A 128 -6.39 10.36 -4.00
C LEU A 128 -6.62 9.80 -2.60
N LEU A 129 -6.13 8.59 -2.32
CA LEU A 129 -6.25 7.99 -1.00
C LEU A 129 -5.49 8.78 0.07
N ILE A 130 -4.30 9.31 -0.25
CA ILE A 130 -3.56 10.22 0.64
C ILE A 130 -4.36 11.49 0.89
N GLY A 131 -4.87 12.15 -0.16
CA GLY A 131 -5.61 13.40 -0.02
C GLY A 131 -6.96 13.26 0.70
N ILE A 132 -7.61 12.10 0.62
CA ILE A 132 -8.89 11.85 1.30
C ILE A 132 -8.70 11.43 2.75
N TYR A 133 -7.69 10.60 3.04
CA TYR A 133 -7.54 9.96 4.34
C TYR A 133 -6.43 10.56 5.22
N GLU A 134 -5.57 11.41 4.64
CA GLU A 134 -4.46 12.11 5.31
C GLU A 134 -3.69 11.24 6.31
N PRO A 135 -3.12 10.09 5.89
CA PRO A 135 -2.47 9.18 6.83
C PRO A 135 -1.22 9.82 7.42
N GLU A 136 -1.01 9.66 8.74
CA GLU A 136 0.16 10.20 9.45
C GLU A 136 1.50 9.78 8.81
N GLY A 137 1.58 8.54 8.33
CA GLY A 137 2.78 8.02 7.67
C GLY A 137 3.15 8.76 6.38
N ASN A 138 2.21 9.50 5.77
CA ASN A 138 2.38 10.25 4.53
C ASN A 138 2.62 11.77 4.73
N ALA A 139 2.54 12.29 5.97
CA ALA A 139 2.84 13.70 6.27
C ALA A 139 4.31 14.05 5.93
N GLU A 140 4.68 15.32 5.74
CA GLU A 140 6.10 15.67 5.51
C GLU A 140 6.95 15.52 6.78
#